data_AF-A0A6P0T063-F1
#
_entry.id   AF-A0A6P0T063-F1
#
_cell.length_a   1.000
_cell.length_b   1.000
_cell.length_c   1.000
_cell.angle_alpha   90.00
_cell.angle_beta   90.00
_cell.angle_gamma   90.00
#
_symmetry.space_group_name_H-M   'P 1'
#
loop_
_entity.id
_entity.type
_entity.pdbx_description
1 polymer ?
#
loop_
_entity_poly.entity_id
_entity_poly.type
_entity_poly.pdbx_seq_one_letter_code
_entity_poly.pdbx_strand_id
1 'polypeptide(L)'
;MNSKFYSNPYIINRPIDYNDQDLFWGRGSLFQFIEDNLRNKTKVIILYGQRRIGKSSLLHHIPKSVNLNQFAFVPFDLESYSHKSLGEIL
;
A
#
# COMPACT_ATOMS: atom_id res chain seq x y z
N MET A 1 -17.11 -13.98 22.62
CA MET A 1 -17.58 -12.59 22.47
C MET A 1 -17.02 -12.05 21.16
N ASN A 2 -17.85 -11.85 20.14
CA ASN A 2 -17.43 -11.23 18.87
C ASN A 2 -17.46 -9.70 19.05
N SER A 3 -16.33 -9.08 19.40
CA SER A 3 -16.21 -7.63 19.31
C SER A 3 -16.10 -7.25 17.83
N LYS A 4 -17.17 -6.69 17.25
CA LYS A 4 -17.05 -5.96 15.99
C LYS A 4 -16.10 -4.78 16.22
N PHE A 5 -14.95 -4.81 15.57
CA PHE A 5 -14.02 -3.68 15.55
C PHE A 5 -14.61 -2.57 14.68
N TYR A 6 -15.25 -1.58 15.32
CA TYR A 6 -15.63 -0.36 14.63
C TYR A 6 -14.42 0.56 14.55
N SER A 7 -14.05 0.96 13.33
CA SER A 7 -13.04 2.00 13.14
C SER A 7 -13.57 3.31 13.72
N ASN A 8 -12.69 4.07 14.38
CA ASN A 8 -13.05 5.38 14.90
C ASN A 8 -13.37 6.33 13.73
N PRO A 9 -14.62 6.84 13.59
CA PRO A 9 -15.03 7.67 12.46
C PRO A 9 -14.31 9.03 12.40
N TYR A 10 -13.63 9.43 13.47
CA TYR A 10 -12.83 10.66 13.51
C TYR A 10 -11.40 10.49 12.99
N ILE A 11 -10.99 9.26 12.64
CA ILE A 11 -9.71 9.03 11.96
C ILE A 11 -9.87 9.36 10.47
N ILE A 12 -9.69 10.64 10.16
CA ILE A 12 -9.65 11.14 8.79
C ILE A 12 -8.27 10.90 8.16
N ASN A 13 -8.16 11.10 6.85
CA ASN A 13 -6.89 11.14 6.11
C ASN A 13 -6.08 9.82 6.06
N ARG A 14 -6.66 8.69 6.45
CA ARG A 14 -6.05 7.36 6.29
C ARG A 14 -6.04 6.92 4.81
N PRO A 15 -5.09 6.06 4.40
CA PRO A 15 -5.19 5.36 3.13
C PRO A 15 -6.51 4.58 3.04
N ILE A 16 -7.05 4.48 1.83
CA ILE A 16 -8.16 3.57 1.53
C ILE A 16 -7.57 2.17 1.60
N ASP A 17 -8.13 1.34 2.48
CA ASP A 17 -7.66 -0.01 2.72
C ASP A 17 -8.60 -1.05 2.11
N TYR A 18 -8.25 -2.33 2.21
CA TYR A 18 -9.05 -3.39 1.61
C TYR A 18 -10.47 -3.51 2.17
N ASN A 19 -10.77 -2.99 3.37
CA ASN A 19 -12.13 -3.00 3.89
C ASN A 19 -13.01 -1.95 3.19
N ASP A 20 -12.39 -1.03 2.43
CA ASP A 20 -13.01 0.09 1.72
C ASP A 20 -13.03 -0.13 0.19
N GLN A 21 -13.24 -1.37 -0.29
CA GLN A 21 -13.05 -1.72 -1.72
C GLN A 21 -13.83 -0.85 -2.69
N ASP A 22 -15.05 -0.45 -2.31
CA ASP A 22 -15.93 0.37 -3.14
C ASP A 22 -15.39 1.80 -3.36
N LEU A 23 -14.39 2.21 -2.56
CA LEU A 23 -13.79 3.55 -2.62
C LEU A 23 -12.50 3.59 -3.47
N PHE A 24 -11.91 2.44 -3.85
CA PHE A 24 -10.65 2.38 -4.60
C PHE A 24 -10.80 1.70 -5.97
N TRP A 25 -10.88 2.52 -7.04
CA TRP A 25 -11.13 2.03 -8.41
C TRP A 25 -10.21 2.69 -9.45
N GLY A 26 -10.21 2.15 -10.68
CA GLY A 26 -9.53 2.75 -11.84
C GLY A 26 -8.01 2.55 -11.91
N ARG A 27 -7.43 1.63 -11.13
CA ARG A 27 -5.97 1.40 -11.05
C ARG A 27 -5.48 0.07 -11.64
N GLY A 28 -6.32 -0.65 -12.39
CA GLY A 28 -6.01 -1.99 -12.92
C GLY A 28 -4.71 -2.03 -13.74
N SER A 29 -4.47 -1.05 -14.62
CA SER A 29 -3.23 -0.98 -15.40
C SER A 29 -1.97 -0.83 -14.55
N LEU A 30 -2.07 -0.13 -13.41
CA LEU A 30 -0.94 0.06 -12.50
C LEU A 30 -0.64 -1.20 -11.70
N PHE A 31 -1.67 -1.98 -11.34
CA PHE A 31 -1.47 -3.30 -10.74
C PHE A 31 -0.84 -4.27 -11.73
N GLN A 32 -1.27 -4.28 -12.99
CA GLN A 32 -0.64 -5.08 -14.04
C GLN A 32 0.84 -4.71 -14.20
N PHE A 33 1.15 -3.41 -14.27
CA PHE A 33 2.53 -2.92 -14.32
C PHE A 33 3.35 -3.42 -13.12
N ILE A 34 2.82 -3.34 -11.90
CA ILE A 34 3.52 -3.83 -10.69
C ILE A 34 3.73 -5.34 -10.76
N GLU A 35 2.69 -6.10 -11.14
CA GLU A 35 2.76 -7.55 -11.25
C GLU A 35 3.83 -7.99 -12.26
N ASP A 36 3.84 -7.39 -13.46
CA ASP A 36 4.82 -7.70 -14.50
C ASP A 36 6.25 -7.43 -14.03
N ASN A 37 6.47 -6.30 -13.35
CA ASN A 37 7.79 -5.97 -12.79
C ASN A 37 8.24 -6.95 -11.71
N LEU A 38 7.34 -7.36 -10.82
CA LEU A 38 7.62 -8.33 -9.76
C LEU A 38 7.92 -9.72 -10.34
N ARG A 39 7.16 -10.17 -11.36
CA ARG A 39 7.43 -11.42 -12.09
C ARG A 39 8.80 -11.41 -12.77
N ASN A 40 9.20 -10.24 -13.30
CA ASN A 40 10.52 -10.02 -13.89
C ASN A 40 11.65 -9.82 -12.85
N LYS A 41 11.37 -10.00 -11.55
CA LYS A 41 12.33 -9.84 -10.44
C LYS A 41 12.96 -8.45 -10.39
N THR A 42 12.20 -7.43 -10.78
CA THR A 42 12.63 -6.03 -10.68
C THR A 42 12.87 -5.70 -9.20
N LYS A 43 14.08 -5.25 -8.89
CA LYS A 43 14.49 -5.00 -7.49
C LYS A 43 13.89 -3.73 -6.90
N VAL A 44 13.65 -2.71 -7.73
CA VAL A 44 13.20 -1.39 -7.30
C VAL A 44 12.14 -0.88 -8.26
N ILE A 45 10.98 -0.50 -7.72
CA ILE A 45 9.88 0.15 -8.43
C ILE A 45 9.61 1.48 -7.74
N ILE A 46 9.65 2.58 -8.49
CA ILE A 46 9.39 3.93 -7.95
C ILE A 46 8.00 4.38 -8.38
N LEU A 47 7.12 4.59 -7.41
CA LEU A 47 5.79 5.17 -7.60
C LEU A 47 5.81 6.62 -7.11
N TYR A 48 5.74 7.58 -8.03
CA TYR A 48 5.81 9.01 -7.71
C TYR A 48 4.54 9.76 -8.12
N GLY A 49 4.33 10.94 -7.54
CA GLY A 49 3.19 11.80 -7.83
C GLY A 49 2.82 12.70 -6.64
N GLN A 50 1.86 13.60 -6.84
CA GLN A 50 1.45 14.59 -5.84
C GLN A 50 0.92 13.96 -4.52
N ARG A 51 0.94 14.75 -3.44
CA ARG A 51 0.35 14.35 -2.14
C ARG A 51 -1.15 14.05 -2.34
N ARG A 52 -1.66 13.05 -1.63
CA ARG A 52 -3.07 12.59 -1.69
C ARG A 52 -3.55 11.97 -3.03
N ILE A 53 -2.67 11.63 -3.97
CA ILE A 53 -3.06 10.91 -5.21
C ILE A 53 -3.40 9.42 -4.99
N GLY A 54 -3.28 8.90 -3.77
CA GLY A 54 -3.62 7.51 -3.43
C GLY A 54 -2.47 6.49 -3.51
N LYS A 55 -1.20 6.93 -3.43
CA LYS A 55 -0.03 6.03 -3.45
C LYS A 55 -0.05 5.02 -2.30
N SER A 56 -0.29 5.46 -1.07
CA SER A 56 -0.39 4.57 0.09
C SER A 56 -1.55 3.59 -0.07
N SER A 57 -2.72 4.05 -0.53
CA SER A 57 -3.87 3.18 -0.81
C SER A 57 -3.53 2.11 -1.86
N LEU A 58 -2.86 2.49 -2.95
CA LEU A 58 -2.39 1.54 -3.95
C LEU A 58 -1.51 0.45 -3.32
N LEU A 59 -0.52 0.83 -2.50
CA LEU A 59 0.37 -0.13 -1.83
C LEU A 59 -0.40 -1.12 -0.95
N HIS A 60 -1.41 -0.67 -0.21
CA HIS A 60 -2.25 -1.53 0.62
C HIS A 60 -3.08 -2.54 -0.19
N HIS A 61 -3.42 -2.20 -1.43
CA HIS A 61 -4.23 -3.07 -2.30
C HIS A 61 -3.39 -4.07 -3.11
N ILE A 62 -2.08 -3.85 -3.29
CA ILE A 62 -1.20 -4.75 -4.08
C ILE A 62 -1.40 -6.23 -3.71
N PRO A 63 -1.32 -6.66 -2.43
CA PRO A 63 -1.35 -8.09 -2.10
C PRO A 63 -2.62 -8.83 -2.51
N LYS A 64 -3.71 -8.08 -2.77
CA LYS A 64 -5.02 -8.63 -3.15
C LYS A 64 -5.38 -8.36 -4.60
N SER A 65 -4.65 -7.47 -5.26
CA SER A 65 -4.87 -7.07 -6.65
C SER A 65 -3.91 -7.73 -7.64
N VAL A 66 -2.87 -8.42 -7.17
CA VAL A 66 -1.89 -9.13 -8.01
C VAL A 66 -1.86 -10.63 -7.68
N ASN A 67 -1.63 -11.48 -8.68
CA ASN A 67 -1.58 -12.94 -8.48
C ASN A 67 -0.15 -13.44 -8.27
N LEU A 68 0.41 -13.21 -7.08
CA LEU A 68 1.81 -13.48 -6.76
C LEU A 68 1.96 -14.42 -5.54
N ASN A 69 1.50 -15.66 -5.67
CA ASN A 69 1.50 -16.67 -4.60
C ASN A 69 2.87 -17.00 -3.97
N GLN A 70 3.97 -16.61 -4.62
CA GLN A 70 5.35 -16.83 -4.14
C GLN A 70 5.92 -15.63 -3.37
N PHE A 71 5.15 -14.56 -3.21
CA PHE A 71 5.60 -13.31 -2.60
C PHE A 71 4.97 -13.08 -1.23
N ALA A 72 5.76 -12.56 -0.30
CA ALA A 72 5.28 -11.98 0.94
C ALA A 72 5.45 -10.45 0.86
N PHE A 73 4.39 -9.71 1.16
CA PHE A 73 4.40 -8.26 1.16
C PHE A 73 4.53 -7.74 2.59
N VAL A 74 5.61 -7.02 2.86
CA VAL A 74 5.87 -6.39 4.15
C VAL A 74 5.72 -4.88 4.00
N PRO A 75 4.60 -4.28 4.45
CA PRO A 75 4.46 -2.83 4.41
C PRO A 75 5.45 -2.19 5.38
N PHE A 76 6.15 -1.16 4.91
CA PHE A 76 7.09 -0.40 5.71
C PHE A 76 6.89 1.10 5.44
N ASP A 77 6.52 1.84 6.48
CA ASP A 77 6.31 3.28 6.40
C ASP A 77 7.51 4.03 6.97
N LEU A 78 8.18 4.80 6.12
CA LEU A 78 9.30 5.66 6.48
C LEU A 78 8.86 7.06 6.96
N GLU A 79 7.62 7.50 6.69
CA GLU A 79 7.14 8.83 7.10
C GLU A 79 7.18 8.97 8.62
N SER A 80 6.80 7.90 9.33
CA SER A 80 6.87 7.78 10.79
C SER A 80 8.29 7.88 11.37
N TYR A 81 9.33 7.70 10.56
CA TYR A 81 10.74 7.77 10.95
C TYR A 81 11.43 9.03 10.43
N SER A 82 10.69 10.00 9.89
CA SER A 82 11.24 11.24 9.29
C SER A 82 12.13 12.07 10.22
N HIS A 83 12.01 11.90 11.55
CA HIS A 83 12.84 12.57 12.55
C HIS A 83 14.08 11.78 12.99
N LYS A 84 14.25 10.55 12.50
CA LYS A 84 15.37 9.66 12.86
C LYS A 84 16.43 9.69 11.77
N SER A 85 17.67 9.44 12.18
CA SER A 85 18.79 9.30 11.24
C SER A 85 18.71 7.98 10.49
N LEU A 86 19.36 7.89 9.32
CA LEU A 86 19.32 6.67 8.51
C LEU A 86 19.87 5.46 9.25
N GLY A 87 20.94 5.63 10.04
CA GLY A 87 21.56 4.54 10.81
C GLY A 87 20.73 4.06 12.01
N GLU A 88 19.64 4.75 12.35
CA GLU A 88 18.65 4.26 13.33
C GLU A 88 17.52 3.47 12.68
N ILE A 89 17.43 3.48 11.34
CA ILE A 89 16.36 2.85 10.56
C ILE A 89 16.89 1.62 9.79
N LEU A 90 18.10 1.72 9.22
CA LEU A 90 18.79 0.73 8.40
C LEU A 90 20.14 0.35 9.01
#